data_AF-A0A8J6NLM4-F1
#
_entry.id   AF-A0A8J6NLM4-F1
#
_cell.length_a   1.000
_cell.length_b   1.000
_cell.length_c   1.000
_cell.angle_alpha   90.00
_cell.angle_beta   90.00
_cell.angle_gamma   90.00
#
_symmetry.space_group_name_H-M   'P 1'
#
loop_
_entity.id
_entity.type
_entity.pdbx_description
1 polymer ?
#
loop_
_entity_poly.entity_id
_entity_poly.type
_entity_poly.pdbx_seq_one_letter_code
_entity_poly.pdbx_strand_id
1 'polypeptide(L)' 'IKRWDKTEGQVLINGELWRAVCEVPLPTGGKAVVQGIEGLTLKLKPYQD' A
#
# COMPACT_ATOMS: atom_id res chain seq x y z
N ILE A 1 1.61 -0.55 6.61
CA ILE A 1 2.30 0.31 5.63
C ILE A 1 3.67 0.70 6.18
N LYS A 2 4.77 0.57 5.42
CA LYS A 2 6.15 0.80 5.92
C LYS A 2 6.68 2.19 5.61
N ARG A 3 6.53 2.64 4.37
CA ARG A 3 6.91 3.98 3.91
C ARG A 3 5.83 4.47 2.96
N TRP A 4 5.47 5.74 3.02
CA TRP A 4 4.45 6.31 2.15
C TRP A 4 4.78 7.76 1.86
N ASP A 5 4.65 8.17 0.60
CA ASP A 5 4.76 9.55 0.14
C ASP A 5 3.62 9.83 -0.83
N LYS A 6 2.81 10.86 -0.53
CA LYS A 6 1.61 11.23 -1.31
C LYS A 6 0.72 10.02 -1.59
N THR A 7 0.75 9.48 -2.81
CA THR A 7 -0.12 8.39 -3.29
C THR A 7 0.61 7.08 -3.54
N GLU A 8 1.89 6.98 -3.20
CA GLU A 8 2.68 5.76 -3.38
C GLU A 8 3.58 5.44 -2.20
N GLY A 9 4.05 4.20 -2.13
CA GLY A 9 4.96 3.79 -1.07
C GLY A 9 5.28 2.32 -1.07
N GLN A 10 5.66 1.83 0.11
CA GLN A 10 6.07 0.45 0.33
C GLN A 10 5.25 -0.19 1.45
N VAL A 11 4.79 -1.41 1.19
CA VAL A 11 4.09 -2.26 2.15
C VAL A 11 4.83 -3.55 2.37
N LEU A 12 4.69 -4.12 3.57
CA LEU A 12 5.22 -5.43 3.90
C LEU A 12 4.10 -6.46 3.78
N ILE A 13 4.25 -7.45 2.89
CA ILE A 13 3.31 -8.55 2.72
C ILE A 13 4.10 -9.85 2.80
N ASN A 14 3.72 -10.74 3.72
CA ASN A 14 4.38 -12.05 3.92
C ASN A 14 5.92 -11.97 4.04
N GLY A 15 6.44 -10.89 4.63
CA GLY A 15 7.88 -10.68 4.80
C GLY A 15 8.58 -9.97 3.63
N GLU A 16 7.88 -9.70 2.53
CA GLU A 16 8.43 -9.03 1.35
C GLU A 16 7.98 -7.56 1.27
N LEU A 17 8.89 -6.68 0.85
CA LEU A 17 8.61 -5.27 0.61
C LEU A 17 8.13 -5.07 -0.83
N TRP A 18 6.90 -4.62 -0.98
CA TRP A 18 6.28 -4.35 -2.27
C TRP A 18 6.09 -2.87 -2.51
N ARG A 19 6.29 -2.44 -3.76
CA ARG A 19 5.82 -1.12 -4.20
C ARG A 19 4.30 -1.13 -4.27
N ALA A 20 3.67 -0.05 -3.82
CA ALA A 20 2.24 0.07 -3.79
C ALA A 20 1.79 1.51 -4.08
N VAL A 21 0.58 1.65 -4.62
CA VAL A 21 -0.08 2.93 -4.87
C VAL A 21 -1.50 2.93 -4.33
N CYS A 22 -2.00 4.10 -3.95
CA CYS A 22 -3.36 4.31 -3.48
C CYS A 22 -3.84 5.70 -3.92
N GLU A 23 -5.13 5.83 -4.24
CA GLU A 23 -5.71 7.10 -4.69
C GLU A 23 -5.67 8.20 -3.62
N VAL A 24 -5.57 7.81 -2.35
CA VAL A 24 -5.47 8.72 -1.21
C VAL A 24 -4.20 8.46 -0.40
N PRO A 25 -3.69 9.46 0.33
CA PRO A 25 -2.57 9.26 1.25
C PRO A 25 -2.90 8.25 2.33
N LEU A 26 -1.94 7.37 2.62
CA LEU A 26 -2.09 6.35 3.65
C LEU A 26 -1.12 6.61 4.82
N PRO A 27 -1.58 6.45 6.07
CA PRO A 27 -0.71 6.62 7.23
C PRO A 27 0.31 5.48 7.33
N THR A 28 1.56 5.83 7.63
CA THR A 28 2.59 4.84 7.98
C THR A 28 2.19 4.09 9.24
N GLY A 29 2.50 2.79 9.32
CA GLY A 29 2.01 1.90 10.38
C GLY A 29 0.55 1.45 10.21
N GLY A 30 -0.26 2.14 9.39
CA GLY A 30 -1.65 1.78 9.11
C GLY A 30 -1.81 0.52 8.25
N LYS A 31 -3.08 0.14 8.05
CA LYS A 31 -3.51 -0.98 7.20
C LYS A 31 -4.19 -0.46 5.92
N ALA A 32 -4.16 -1.28 4.88
CA ALA A 32 -4.83 -1.04 3.62
C ALA A 32 -5.20 -2.38 2.99
N VAL A 33 -6.18 -2.37 2.10
CA VAL A 33 -6.66 -3.56 1.40
C VAL A 33 -6.02 -3.63 0.02
N VAL A 34 -5.43 -4.77 -0.33
CA VAL A 34 -4.93 -5.02 -1.68
C VAL A 34 -6.12 -5.22 -2.61
N GLN A 35 -6.23 -4.38 -3.64
CA GLN A 35 -7.24 -4.49 -4.68
C GLN A 35 -6.78 -5.35 -5.86
N GLY A 36 -5.48 -5.37 -6.13
CA GLY A 36 -4.91 -6.06 -7.26
C GLY A 36 -3.43 -5.75 -7.45
N ILE A 37 -2.85 -6.35 -8.49
CA ILE A 37 -1.43 -6.22 -8.86
C ILE A 37 -1.38 -5.73 -10.31
N GLU A 38 -0.57 -4.71 -10.56
CA GLU A 38 -0.24 -4.19 -11.89
C GLU A 38 1.28 -4.28 -12.08
N GLY A 39 1.74 -5.28 -12.81
CA GLY A 39 3.17 -5.62 -12.90
C GLY A 39 3.74 -5.98 -11.54
N LEU A 40 4.70 -5.17 -11.04
CA LEU A 40 5.32 -5.32 -9.72
C LEU A 40 4.80 -4.28 -8.70
N THR A 41 3.63 -3.69 -8.96
CA THR A 41 3.02 -2.66 -8.11
C THR A 41 1.66 -3.10 -7.60
N LEU A 42 1.45 -2.99 -6.28
CA LEU A 42 0.15 -3.25 -5.65
C LEU A 42 -0.76 -2.03 -5.76
N LYS A 43 -2.02 -2.24 -6.14
CA LYS A 43 -3.09 -1.25 -6.02
C LYS A 43 -3.76 -1.44 -4.67
N LEU A 44 -3.81 -0.40 -3.85
CA LEU A 44 -4.40 -0.43 -2.51
C LEU A 44 -5.64 0.45 -2.41
N LYS A 45 -6.53 0.09 -1.49
CA LYS A 45 -7.56 0.99 -0.94
C LYS A 45 -7.38 1.19 0.56
N PRO A 46 -7.80 2.34 1.11
CA PRO A 46 -7.81 2.56 2.55
C PRO A 46 -8.58 1.45 3.26
N TYR A 47 -8.05 0.99 4.38
CA TYR A 47 -8.79 0.10 5.27
C TYR A 47 -9.83 0.94 6.01
N GLN A 48 -11.11 0.63 5.78
CA GLN A 48 -12.22 1.12 6.61
C GLN A 48 -12.50 0.03 7.65
N ASP A 49 -12.63 0.44 8.91
CA ASP A 49 -13.03 -0.41 10.03
C ASP A 49 -14.48 -0.87 9.87
#